data_AF-A0A1V3THE3-F1
#
_entry.id   AF-A0A1V3THE3-F1
#
_cell.length_a   1.000
_cell.length_b   1.000
_cell.length_c   1.000
_cell.angle_alpha   90.00
_cell.angle_beta   90.00
_cell.angle_gamma   90.00
#
_symmetry.space_group_name_H-M   'P 1'
#
loop_
_entity.id
_entity.type
_entity.pdbx_description
1 polymer ?
#
loop_
_entity_poly.entity_id
_entity_poly.type
_entity_poly.pdbx_seq_one_letter_code
_entity_poly.pdbx_strand_id
1 'polypeptide(L)'
;MFRRRFLLAAAAASTLWISACSQAVPTQISVTQVQLDQGLSHHFPRQYPVAGLLQLQVAQPQLQMLPASNQIQTMLTIQLTGPVLRQPLQGQLQVRFGLYYEPRDRSVRAERVEVQELALTGADPALADMVKTYDLRVAQQALQGFALYTVPAEDLELADSLGLQPGAITVTEQGLNVAIVNKDGTPPAP
;
A
#
# COMPACT_ATOMS: atom_id res chain seq x y z
N MET A 1 -65.70 -25.67 59.14
CA MET A 1 -64.89 -25.41 60.35
C MET A 1 -63.47 -25.09 59.91
N PHE A 2 -62.91 -23.96 60.39
CA PHE A 2 -61.48 -23.62 60.64
C PHE A 2 -60.38 -24.18 59.69
N ARG A 3 -59.34 -23.49 59.18
CA ARG A 3 -58.63 -22.21 59.45
C ARG A 3 -57.59 -22.08 58.29
N ARG A 4 -57.44 -20.91 57.63
CA ARG A 4 -56.41 -19.86 57.86
C ARG A 4 -54.94 -20.27 57.57
N ARG A 5 -54.30 -19.66 56.55
CA ARG A 5 -53.12 -18.74 56.61
C ARG A 5 -52.07 -18.85 55.46
N PHE A 6 -51.87 -17.70 54.80
CA PHE A 6 -50.62 -16.97 54.45
C PHE A 6 -49.47 -17.62 53.64
N LEU A 7 -49.05 -16.88 52.59
CA LEU A 7 -47.70 -16.35 52.23
C LEU A 7 -47.60 -16.20 50.69
N LEU A 8 -47.74 -15.00 50.11
CA LEU A 8 -46.69 -14.04 49.74
C LEU A 8 -45.57 -14.59 48.82
N ALA A 9 -45.66 -14.15 47.55
CA ALA A 9 -44.62 -13.65 46.64
C ALA A 9 -43.23 -14.32 46.57
N ALA A 10 -42.87 -14.76 45.37
CA ALA A 10 -41.57 -14.44 44.75
C ALA A 10 -41.67 -14.61 43.22
N ALA A 11 -41.77 -13.49 42.50
CA ALA A 11 -41.56 -13.44 41.07
C ALA A 11 -40.06 -13.58 40.79
N ALA A 12 -39.63 -14.72 40.23
CA ALA A 12 -38.29 -14.87 39.69
C ALA A 12 -38.28 -14.26 38.28
N ALA A 13 -38.05 -12.95 38.20
CA ALA A 13 -37.74 -12.28 36.95
C ALA A 13 -36.33 -12.68 36.52
N SER A 14 -36.22 -13.61 35.58
CA SER A 14 -34.97 -13.97 34.93
C SER A 14 -34.56 -12.83 34.00
N THR A 15 -33.73 -11.91 34.46
CA THR A 15 -33.05 -10.95 33.59
C THR A 15 -32.00 -11.71 32.79
N LEU A 16 -32.32 -12.11 31.56
CA LEU A 16 -31.32 -12.45 30.55
C LEU A 16 -30.58 -11.15 30.19
N TRP A 17 -29.36 -11.02 30.70
CA TRP A 17 -28.42 -10.01 30.24
C TRP A 17 -27.90 -10.45 28.87
N ILE A 18 -28.48 -9.91 27.80
CA ILE A 18 -27.89 -9.99 26.46
C ILE A 18 -26.73 -9.01 26.45
N SER A 19 -25.52 -9.51 26.70
CA SER A 19 -24.29 -8.76 26.39
C SER A 19 -24.21 -8.63 24.88
N ALA A 20 -24.68 -7.50 24.36
CA ALA A 20 -24.37 -7.08 23.00
C ALA A 20 -22.85 -6.79 22.95
N CYS A 21 -22.06 -7.76 22.51
CA CYS A 21 -20.70 -7.46 22.07
C CYS A 21 -20.82 -6.57 20.84
N SER A 22 -20.70 -5.25 21.02
CA SER A 22 -20.47 -4.32 19.93
C SER A 22 -19.19 -4.78 19.21
N GLN A 23 -19.33 -5.33 18.01
CA GLN A 23 -18.18 -5.58 17.17
C GLN A 23 -17.61 -4.21 16.78
N ALA A 24 -16.57 -3.77 17.48
CA ALA A 24 -15.89 -2.52 17.19
C ALA A 24 -15.31 -2.62 15.77
N VAL A 25 -15.70 -1.69 14.90
CA VAL A 25 -15.16 -1.58 13.55
C VAL A 25 -13.70 -1.16 13.68
N PRO A 26 -12.73 -1.90 13.10
CA PRO A 26 -11.33 -1.52 13.16
C PRO A 26 -11.11 -0.19 12.43
N THR A 27 -10.49 0.78 13.11
CA THR A 27 -10.20 2.12 12.57
C THR A 27 -8.89 2.17 11.79
N GLN A 28 -8.08 1.12 11.85
CA GLN A 28 -6.81 0.99 11.12
C GLN A 28 -6.44 -0.47 10.86
N ILE A 29 -5.66 -0.69 9.81
CA ILE A 29 -5.05 -1.97 9.44
C ILE A 29 -3.53 -1.80 9.45
N SER A 30 -2.81 -2.69 10.13
CA SER A 30 -1.36 -2.72 10.11
C SER A 30 -0.85 -3.78 9.13
N VAL A 31 0.06 -3.38 8.24
CA VAL A 31 0.77 -4.25 7.30
C VAL A 31 2.23 -4.26 7.70
N THR A 32 2.73 -5.42 8.12
CA THR A 32 4.12 -5.56 8.58
C THR A 32 5.11 -5.57 7.41
N GLN A 33 6.37 -5.22 7.67
CA GLN A 33 7.46 -5.31 6.70
C GLN A 33 7.56 -6.71 6.08
N VAL A 34 7.36 -7.77 6.87
CA VAL A 34 7.37 -9.15 6.37
C VAL A 34 6.25 -9.40 5.37
N GLN A 35 5.04 -8.89 5.63
CA GLN A 35 3.92 -9.01 4.69
C GLN A 35 4.17 -8.20 3.41
N LEU A 36 4.80 -7.02 3.51
CA LEU A 36 5.20 -6.26 2.33
C LEU A 36 6.22 -7.03 1.49
N ASP A 37 7.25 -7.60 2.12
CA ASP A 37 8.29 -8.36 1.42
C ASP A 37 7.74 -9.64 0.76
N GLN A 38 6.77 -10.31 1.40
CA GLN A 38 6.02 -11.41 0.82
C GLN A 38 5.18 -10.96 -0.38
N GLY A 39 4.45 -9.85 -0.27
CA GLY A 39 3.71 -9.29 -1.40
C GLY A 39 4.64 -8.97 -2.58
N LEU A 40 5.80 -8.37 -2.29
CA LEU A 40 6.80 -8.08 -3.31
C LEU A 40 7.33 -9.34 -4.00
N SER A 41 7.61 -10.41 -3.26
CA SER A 41 8.13 -11.65 -3.87
C SER A 41 7.12 -12.32 -4.80
N HIS A 42 5.82 -12.17 -4.53
CA HIS A 42 4.76 -12.66 -5.43
C HIS A 42 4.59 -11.81 -6.69
N HIS A 43 4.92 -10.52 -6.62
CA HIS A 43 4.68 -9.58 -7.70
C HIS A 43 5.89 -9.28 -8.56
N PHE A 44 7.10 -9.62 -8.12
CA PHE A 44 8.35 -9.34 -8.82
C PHE A 44 9.05 -10.63 -9.28
N PRO A 45 9.85 -10.59 -10.36
CA PRO A 45 10.16 -9.41 -11.17
C PRO A 45 8.98 -8.92 -12.01
N ARG A 46 8.87 -7.59 -12.20
CA ARG A 46 7.85 -6.98 -13.07
C ARG A 46 8.45 -6.54 -14.38
N GLN A 47 7.62 -6.51 -15.42
CA GLN A 47 8.01 -6.07 -16.75
C GLN A 47 7.05 -4.96 -17.21
N TYR A 48 7.61 -3.83 -17.64
CA TYR A 48 6.87 -2.68 -18.17
C TYR A 48 7.29 -2.38 -19.61
N PRO A 49 6.35 -2.32 -20.56
CA PRO A 49 6.66 -1.89 -21.91
C PRO A 49 7.06 -0.41 -21.88
N VAL A 50 8.12 -0.06 -22.60
CA VAL A 50 8.62 1.32 -22.72
C VAL A 50 8.68 1.67 -24.20
N ALA A 51 7.94 2.71 -24.60
CA ALA A 51 7.88 3.19 -25.97
C ALA A 51 7.57 2.11 -27.05
N GLY A 52 6.90 1.03 -26.67
CA GLY A 52 6.43 -0.04 -27.57
C GLY A 52 7.51 -0.97 -28.16
N LEU A 53 8.79 -0.61 -28.06
CA LEU A 53 9.91 -1.39 -28.58
C LEU A 53 10.83 -1.90 -27.47
N LEU A 54 10.77 -1.30 -26.28
CA LEU A 54 11.63 -1.67 -25.17
C LEU A 54 10.82 -2.34 -24.08
N GLN A 55 11.47 -3.21 -23.32
CA GLN A 55 10.92 -3.86 -22.15
C GLN A 55 11.82 -3.55 -20.95
N LEU A 56 11.26 -2.85 -19.97
CA LEU A 56 11.89 -2.59 -18.69
C LEU A 56 11.51 -3.69 -17.71
N GLN A 57 12.47 -4.52 -17.33
CA GLN A 57 12.33 -5.44 -16.22
C GLN A 57 12.82 -4.78 -14.94
N VAL A 58 12.05 -4.93 -13.86
CA VAL A 58 12.38 -4.45 -12.52
C VAL A 58 12.45 -5.66 -11.61
N ALA A 59 13.59 -5.84 -10.95
CA ALA A 59 13.79 -6.89 -9.96
C ALA A 59 13.02 -6.59 -8.67
N GLN A 60 12.93 -7.57 -7.76
CA GLN A 60 12.31 -7.36 -6.47
C GLN A 60 13.06 -6.27 -5.68
N PRO A 61 12.38 -5.18 -5.28
CA PRO A 61 12.98 -4.15 -4.46
C PRO A 61 13.22 -4.62 -3.02
N GLN A 62 14.24 -4.06 -2.37
CA GLN A 62 14.33 -4.06 -0.91
C GLN A 62 13.75 -2.75 -0.39
N LEU A 63 12.86 -2.82 0.59
CA LEU A 63 12.22 -1.65 1.18
C LEU A 63 12.94 -1.24 2.46
N GLN A 64 13.13 0.07 2.61
CA GLN A 64 13.59 0.68 3.85
C GLN A 64 12.52 1.68 4.31
N MET A 65 11.95 1.43 5.48
CA MET A 65 10.95 2.32 6.08
C MET A 65 11.63 3.60 6.59
N LEU A 66 11.07 4.77 6.26
CA LEU A 66 11.52 6.08 6.73
C LEU A 66 10.35 6.80 7.44
N PRO A 67 10.04 6.46 8.70
CA PRO A 67 8.88 6.99 9.40
C PRO A 67 8.93 8.51 9.61
N ALA A 68 10.14 9.05 9.85
CA ALA A 68 10.34 10.47 10.10
C ALA A 68 9.86 11.38 8.95
N SER A 69 9.86 10.87 7.70
CA SER A 69 9.37 11.59 6.52
C SER A 69 8.11 10.98 5.91
N ASN A 70 7.51 9.98 6.57
CA ASN A 70 6.40 9.17 6.07
C ASN A 70 6.66 8.65 4.64
N GLN A 71 7.84 8.07 4.40
CA GLN A 71 8.27 7.58 3.08
C GLN A 71 8.91 6.19 3.18
N ILE A 72 9.00 5.53 2.03
CA ILE A 72 9.78 4.32 1.81
C ILE A 72 10.92 4.66 0.88
N GLN A 73 12.11 4.12 1.16
CA GLN A 73 13.24 4.15 0.25
C GLN A 73 13.48 2.76 -0.33
N THR A 74 13.86 2.70 -1.60
CA THR A 74 14.21 1.44 -2.25
C THR A 74 15.29 1.63 -3.31
N MET A 75 16.06 0.56 -3.54
CA MET A 75 16.97 0.42 -4.66
C MET A 75 16.36 -0.53 -5.67
N LEU A 76 16.07 -0.03 -6.87
CA LEU A 76 15.50 -0.80 -7.97
C LEU A 76 16.63 -1.25 -8.91
N THR A 77 16.88 -2.56 -8.98
CA THR A 77 17.68 -3.12 -10.07
C THR A 77 16.80 -3.25 -11.30
N ILE A 78 17.20 -2.59 -12.38
CA ILE A 78 16.45 -2.53 -13.63
C ILE A 78 17.26 -3.10 -14.79
N GLN A 79 16.55 -3.71 -15.75
CA GLN A 79 17.14 -4.17 -17.00
C GLN A 79 16.25 -3.75 -18.17
N LEU A 80 16.82 -3.05 -19.14
CA LEU A 80 16.15 -2.64 -20.36
C LEU A 80 16.58 -3.55 -21.51
N THR A 81 15.61 -4.15 -22.19
CA THR A 81 15.81 -5.05 -23.33
C THR A 81 14.96 -4.61 -24.51
N GLY A 82 15.32 -5.02 -25.73
CA GLY A 82 14.53 -4.76 -26.94
C GLY A 82 15.35 -4.83 -28.23
N PRO A 83 14.70 -4.89 -29.40
CA PRO A 83 15.34 -5.06 -30.70
C PRO A 83 16.13 -3.84 -31.16
N VAL A 84 15.87 -2.66 -30.57
CA VAL A 84 16.60 -1.41 -30.87
C VAL A 84 17.90 -1.29 -30.06
N LEU A 85 18.11 -2.14 -29.05
CA LEU A 85 19.32 -2.15 -28.24
C LEU A 85 20.33 -3.15 -28.82
N ARG A 86 21.61 -2.75 -28.90
CA ARG A 86 22.70 -3.66 -29.29
C ARG A 86 22.91 -4.78 -28.26
N GLN A 87 22.68 -4.45 -26.99
CA GLN A 87 22.78 -5.35 -25.84
C GLN A 87 21.83 -4.88 -24.73
N PRO A 88 21.38 -5.76 -23.83
CA PRO A 88 20.60 -5.35 -22.66
C PRO A 88 21.35 -4.30 -21.83
N LEU A 89 20.64 -3.26 -21.40
CA LEU A 89 21.18 -2.25 -20.51
C LEU A 89 20.76 -2.56 -19.08
N GLN A 90 21.70 -2.52 -18.14
CA GLN A 90 21.41 -2.71 -16.72
C GLN A 90 21.50 -1.38 -15.99
N GLY A 91 20.74 -1.22 -14.92
CA GLY A 91 20.79 -0.03 -14.09
C GLY A 91 20.34 -0.25 -12.67
N GLN A 92 20.66 0.73 -11.84
CA GLN A 92 20.20 0.85 -10.46
C GLN A 92 19.55 2.22 -10.29
N LEU A 93 18.34 2.24 -9.71
CA LEU A 93 17.58 3.45 -9.45
C LEU A 93 17.25 3.51 -7.96
N GLN A 94 17.82 4.48 -7.26
CA GLN A 94 17.47 4.73 -5.86
C GLN A 94 16.36 5.77 -5.80
N VAL A 95 15.25 5.41 -5.16
CA VAL A 95 14.07 6.27 -5.07
C VAL A 95 13.51 6.27 -3.65
N ARG A 96 12.98 7.42 -3.24
CA ARG A 96 12.17 7.59 -2.03
C ARG A 96 10.78 8.06 -2.43
N PHE A 97 9.74 7.55 -1.79
CA PHE A 97 8.36 7.92 -2.07
C PHE A 97 7.44 7.71 -0.87
N GLY A 98 6.41 8.55 -0.76
CA GLY A 98 5.26 8.33 0.10
C GLY A 98 4.20 7.48 -0.58
N LEU A 99 3.17 7.11 0.17
CA LEU A 99 2.07 6.29 -0.31
C LEU A 99 0.74 6.96 -0.05
N TYR A 100 -0.17 6.88 -1.02
CA TYR A 100 -1.58 7.21 -0.82
C TYR A 100 -2.48 6.17 -1.49
N TYR A 101 -3.69 6.04 -0.98
CA TYR A 101 -4.73 5.24 -1.61
C TYR A 101 -5.56 6.12 -2.56
N GLU A 102 -5.78 5.66 -3.79
CA GLU A 102 -6.66 6.25 -4.79
C GLU A 102 -7.95 5.42 -4.87
N PRO A 103 -9.07 5.92 -4.33
CA PRO A 103 -10.33 5.17 -4.33
C PRO A 103 -10.90 4.95 -5.73
N ARG A 104 -10.58 5.81 -6.71
CA ARG A 104 -11.17 5.75 -8.07
C ARG A 104 -10.85 4.46 -8.80
N ASP A 105 -9.64 3.95 -8.64
CA ASP A 105 -9.18 2.70 -9.26
C ASP A 105 -8.71 1.66 -8.23
N ARG A 106 -8.93 1.93 -6.93
CA ARG A 106 -8.58 1.07 -5.79
C ARG A 106 -7.08 0.76 -5.75
N SER A 107 -6.24 1.73 -6.10
CA SER A 107 -4.79 1.55 -6.15
C SER A 107 -4.06 2.24 -5.00
N VAL A 108 -3.00 1.61 -4.51
CA VAL A 108 -1.98 2.24 -3.68
C VAL A 108 -0.93 2.82 -4.61
N ARG A 109 -0.71 4.13 -4.51
CA ARG A 109 0.11 4.91 -5.43
C ARG A 109 1.26 5.61 -4.73
N ALA A 110 2.35 5.79 -5.48
CA ALA A 110 3.47 6.59 -5.03
C ALA A 110 3.14 8.09 -5.09
N GLU A 111 3.52 8.82 -4.05
CA GLU A 111 3.48 10.28 -4.01
C GLU A 111 4.79 10.84 -3.45
N ARG A 112 5.02 12.15 -3.57
CA ARG A 112 6.24 12.81 -3.05
C ARG A 112 7.50 12.06 -3.45
N VAL A 113 7.54 11.67 -4.73
CA VAL A 113 8.64 10.87 -5.27
C VAL A 113 9.89 11.73 -5.35
N GLU A 114 10.99 11.19 -4.87
CA GLU A 114 12.34 11.76 -4.92
C GLU A 114 13.24 10.69 -5.53
N VAL A 115 13.73 10.96 -6.74
CA VAL A 115 14.75 10.11 -7.35
C VAL A 115 16.11 10.58 -6.87
N GLN A 116 16.82 9.71 -6.16
CA GLN A 116 18.09 10.02 -5.50
C GLN A 116 19.27 9.82 -6.46
N GLU A 117 19.25 8.70 -7.18
CA GLU A 117 20.35 8.32 -8.07
C GLU A 117 19.84 7.38 -9.16
N LEU A 118 20.40 7.53 -10.37
CA LEU A 118 20.24 6.58 -11.47
C LEU A 118 21.63 6.26 -12.04
N ALA A 119 22.05 5.01 -11.89
CA ALA A 119 23.30 4.50 -12.44
C ALA A 119 22.99 3.48 -13.55
N LEU A 120 23.68 3.60 -14.69
CA LEU A 120 23.55 2.67 -15.80
C LEU A 120 24.89 1.96 -16.04
N THR A 121 24.84 0.65 -16.23
CA THR A 121 26.01 -0.19 -16.53
C THR A 121 25.97 -0.62 -17.99
N GLY A 122 27.07 -0.43 -18.71
CA GLY A 122 27.19 -0.80 -20.13
C GLY A 122 26.54 0.19 -21.10
N ALA A 123 26.12 1.37 -20.62
CA ALA A 123 25.72 2.48 -21.46
C ALA A 123 26.94 3.07 -22.19
N ASP A 124 26.76 3.45 -23.45
CA ASP A 124 27.71 4.32 -24.15
C ASP A 124 27.86 5.66 -23.39
N PRO A 125 29.05 6.27 -23.35
CA PRO A 125 29.27 7.57 -22.71
C PRO A 125 28.23 8.64 -23.08
N ALA A 126 27.79 8.73 -24.33
CA ALA A 126 26.77 9.68 -24.77
C ALA A 126 25.40 9.39 -24.12
N LEU A 127 25.05 8.12 -23.92
CA LEU A 127 23.81 7.74 -23.23
C LEU A 127 23.93 7.97 -21.71
N ALA A 128 25.10 7.69 -21.13
CA ALA A 128 25.35 7.97 -19.72
C ALA A 128 25.32 9.48 -19.44
N ASP A 129 25.93 10.29 -20.29
CA ASP A 129 25.89 11.74 -20.21
C ASP A 129 24.48 12.27 -20.47
N MET A 130 23.74 11.69 -21.41
CA MET A 130 22.33 12.00 -21.61
C MET A 130 21.54 11.72 -20.34
N VAL A 131 21.68 10.56 -19.69
CA VAL A 131 20.95 10.26 -18.45
C VAL A 131 21.37 11.15 -17.28
N LYS A 132 22.65 11.53 -17.24
CA LYS A 132 23.15 12.51 -16.27
C LYS A 132 22.60 13.92 -16.54
N THR A 133 22.33 14.26 -17.80
CA THR A 133 21.87 15.59 -18.25
C THR A 133 20.34 15.72 -18.27
N TYR A 134 19.63 14.65 -18.67
CA TYR A 134 18.19 14.52 -18.67
C TYR A 134 17.76 14.08 -17.27
N ASP A 135 17.74 15.14 -16.46
CA ASP A 135 17.32 15.30 -15.09
C ASP A 135 16.47 14.16 -14.53
N LEU A 136 16.86 13.68 -13.34
CA LEU A 136 16.12 12.73 -12.49
C LEU A 136 14.63 13.11 -12.36
N ARG A 137 14.29 14.39 -12.61
CA ARG A 137 12.93 14.91 -12.77
C ARG A 137 12.05 14.13 -13.73
N VAL A 138 12.54 13.62 -14.87
CA VAL A 138 11.69 12.84 -15.79
C VAL A 138 11.29 11.52 -15.14
N ALA A 139 12.25 10.82 -14.53
CA ALA A 139 11.99 9.59 -13.79
C ALA A 139 11.05 9.87 -12.60
N GLN A 140 11.28 10.96 -11.88
CA GLN A 140 10.43 11.39 -10.78
C GLN A 140 8.99 11.65 -11.23
N GLN A 141 8.79 12.36 -12.34
CA GLN A 141 7.47 12.65 -12.88
C GLN A 141 6.76 11.39 -13.37
N ALA A 142 7.49 10.46 -13.98
CA ALA A 142 6.94 9.18 -14.43
C ALA A 142 6.51 8.29 -13.24
N LEU A 143 7.22 8.36 -12.12
CA LEU A 143 6.94 7.58 -10.92
C LEU A 143 5.88 8.25 -10.02
N GLN A 144 5.65 9.56 -10.16
CA GLN A 144 4.62 10.26 -9.42
C GLN A 144 3.23 9.73 -9.79
N GLY A 145 2.48 9.26 -8.79
CA GLY A 145 1.16 8.64 -8.99
C GLY A 145 1.21 7.22 -9.56
N PHE A 146 2.40 6.62 -9.68
CA PHE A 146 2.54 5.27 -10.18
C PHE A 146 1.82 4.27 -9.26
N ALA A 147 0.98 3.42 -9.84
CA ALA A 147 0.21 2.40 -9.12
C ALA A 147 1.11 1.22 -8.77
N LEU A 148 1.43 1.06 -7.49
CA LEU A 148 2.29 -0.01 -6.99
C LEU A 148 1.51 -1.31 -6.82
N TYR A 149 0.30 -1.18 -6.28
CA TYR A 149 -0.60 -2.29 -5.99
C TYR A 149 -2.05 -1.86 -6.23
N THR A 150 -2.86 -2.74 -6.79
CA THR A 150 -4.32 -2.55 -6.88
C THR A 150 -4.94 -3.53 -5.90
N VAL A 151 -5.76 -3.02 -4.99
CA VAL A 151 -6.42 -3.84 -3.99
C VAL A 151 -7.49 -4.68 -4.71
N PRO A 152 -7.47 -6.02 -4.56
CA PRO A 152 -8.49 -6.90 -5.10
C PRO A 152 -9.89 -6.47 -4.65
N ALA A 153 -10.88 -6.62 -5.53
CA ALA A 153 -12.25 -6.23 -5.21
C ALA A 153 -12.80 -7.04 -4.02
N GLU A 154 -12.52 -8.35 -3.99
CA GLU A 154 -12.89 -9.27 -2.89
C GLU A 154 -12.42 -8.81 -1.51
N ASP A 155 -11.22 -8.22 -1.42
CA ASP A 155 -10.67 -7.71 -0.15
C ASP A 155 -11.38 -6.44 0.33
N LEU A 156 -12.06 -5.73 -0.58
CA LEU A 156 -12.78 -4.49 -0.29
C LEU A 156 -14.28 -4.68 -0.11
N GLU A 157 -14.88 -5.79 -0.56
CA GLU A 157 -16.34 -5.98 -0.55
C GLU A 157 -16.97 -5.74 0.83
N LEU A 158 -16.35 -6.28 1.89
CA LEU A 158 -16.83 -6.10 3.25
C LEU A 158 -16.74 -4.64 3.69
N ALA A 159 -15.60 -3.98 3.48
CA ALA A 159 -15.42 -2.56 3.81
C ALA A 159 -16.42 -1.70 3.02
N ASP A 160 -16.56 -1.96 1.72
CA ASP A 160 -17.46 -1.25 0.83
C ASP A 160 -18.92 -1.35 1.26
N SER A 161 -19.35 -2.53 1.74
CA SER A 161 -20.71 -2.77 2.26
C SER A 161 -21.01 -1.98 3.53
N LEU A 162 -19.98 -1.68 4.31
CA LEU A 162 -20.06 -0.87 5.53
C LEU A 162 -19.86 0.63 5.26
N GLY A 163 -19.69 1.03 4.00
CA GLY A 163 -19.41 2.41 3.63
C GLY A 163 -18.01 2.87 4.01
N LEU A 164 -17.08 1.92 4.18
CA LEU A 164 -15.69 2.14 4.59
C LEU A 164 -14.73 1.97 3.41
N GLN A 165 -13.57 2.59 3.51
CA GLN A 165 -12.47 2.46 2.56
C GLN A 165 -11.11 2.70 3.24
N PRO A 166 -10.00 2.26 2.62
CA PRO A 166 -8.67 2.68 3.02
C PRO A 166 -8.51 4.21 2.96
N GLY A 167 -7.86 4.76 3.98
CA GLY A 167 -7.57 6.18 4.14
C GLY A 167 -6.08 6.48 4.07
N ALA A 168 -5.63 7.39 4.93
CA ALA A 168 -4.22 7.78 5.02
C ALA A 168 -3.31 6.58 5.32
N ILE A 169 -2.16 6.53 4.65
CA ILE A 169 -1.13 5.52 4.85
C ILE A 169 0.03 6.16 5.60
N THR A 170 0.39 5.55 6.73
CA THR A 170 1.49 5.99 7.59
C THR A 170 2.57 4.93 7.61
N VAL A 171 3.79 5.32 7.29
CA VAL A 171 4.99 4.49 7.40
C VAL A 171 5.45 4.47 8.85
N THR A 172 5.65 3.26 9.39
CA THR A 172 6.15 3.01 10.74
C THR A 172 7.47 2.25 10.67
N GLU A 173 8.14 2.09 11.80
CA GLU A 173 9.38 1.29 11.84
C GLU A 173 9.13 -0.19 11.48
N GLN A 174 7.90 -0.68 11.70
CA GLN A 174 7.53 -2.08 11.52
C GLN A 174 6.79 -2.35 10.19
N GLY A 175 6.45 -1.32 9.41
CA GLY A 175 5.72 -1.45 8.15
C GLY A 175 4.80 -0.26 7.88
N LEU A 176 3.53 -0.52 7.57
CA LEU A 176 2.53 0.49 7.24
C LEU A 176 1.31 0.38 8.17
N ASN A 177 0.75 1.51 8.55
CA ASN A 177 -0.59 1.61 9.09
C ASN A 177 -1.50 2.30 8.06
N VAL A 178 -2.61 1.65 7.73
CA VAL A 178 -3.62 2.17 6.81
C VAL A 178 -4.85 2.52 7.62
N ALA A 179 -5.22 3.79 7.66
CA ALA A 179 -6.45 4.21 8.30
C ALA A 179 -7.66 3.62 7.57
N ILE A 180 -8.74 3.38 8.31
CA ILE A 180 -10.04 3.04 7.74
C ILE A 180 -10.96 4.24 7.97
N VAL A 181 -11.56 4.72 6.89
CA VAL A 181 -12.40 5.92 6.87
C VAL A 181 -13.72 5.61 6.17
N ASN A 182 -14.74 6.41 6.44
CA ASN A 182 -15.96 6.42 5.65
C ASN A 182 -15.65 6.84 4.20
N LYS A 183 -16.54 6.52 3.26
CA LYS A 183 -16.40 6.90 1.84
C LYS A 183 -16.32 8.42 1.60
N ASP A 184 -16.81 9.23 2.54
CA ASP A 184 -16.67 10.69 2.52
C ASP A 184 -15.34 11.20 3.11
N GLY A 185 -14.47 10.29 3.56
CA GLY A 185 -13.16 10.57 4.15
C GLY A 185 -13.17 10.86 5.64
N THR A 186 -14.34 10.83 6.30
CA THR A 186 -14.44 11.04 7.75
C THR A 186 -14.08 9.78 8.54
N PRO A 187 -13.62 9.90 9.80
CA PRO A 187 -13.40 8.72 10.65
C PRO A 187 -14.71 7.93 10.86
N PRO A 188 -14.65 6.59 10.92
CA PRO A 188 -15.84 5.76 11.16
C PRO A 188 -16.39 6.02 12.56
N ALA A 189 -17.71 5.86 12.71
CA ALA A 189 -18.35 5.96 14.01
C ALA A 189 -17.82 4.85 14.96
N PRO A 190 -17.64 5.15 16.26
CA PRO A 190 -17.17 4.18 17.25
C PRO A 190 -18.17 3.06 17.53
#